data_AF-A0A4V4HT15-F1
#
_entry.id   AF-A0A4V4HT15-F1
#
_cell.length_a   1.000
_cell.length_b   1.000
_cell.length_c   1.000
_cell.angle_alpha   90.00
_cell.angle_beta   90.00
_cell.angle_gamma   90.00
#
_symmetry.space_group_name_H-M   'P 1'
#
loop_
_entity.id
_entity.type
_entity.pdbx_description
1 polymer ?
#
loop_
_entity_poly.entity_id
_entity_poly.type
_entity_poly.pdbx_seq_one_letter_code
_entity_poly.pdbx_strand_id
1 'polypeptide(L)'
;MSSDTPFYTFTFKYLNEQEVIALGVTLPIVGIFIVGLRFLTRRLQNTKRGVDDWLILSGLIWLIGMGICLIDGAHNGAFGSPTTAAPSDLTPEEEELYTDPSTTFGQKLKFPFQIFIILAYGSIKLSIVAFYHQIFVVSKDDVFNRVFKISTAIIFLWTVAFIFIIIFDCGMAVWENRGSTIVQLKYCAIGFISEYGLAISDFLDDIYIPLLPLPIITCTVCVQHSLDNTKSDWLLNTADMKASIIFEEEDCD
;
A
#
# COMPACT_ATOMS: atom_id res chain seq x y z
N MET A 1 -9.95 -42.48 -27.54
CA MET A 1 -10.33 -42.29 -26.12
C MET A 1 -9.10 -41.79 -25.39
N SER A 2 -9.27 -40.71 -24.63
CA SER A 2 -8.26 -39.90 -23.93
C SER A 2 -7.57 -38.87 -24.83
N SER A 3 -7.63 -37.56 -24.63
CA SER A 3 -8.41 -36.70 -23.72
C SER A 3 -8.02 -35.27 -24.11
N ASP A 4 -8.81 -34.64 -24.98
CA ASP A 4 -8.65 -33.23 -25.34
C ASP A 4 -9.15 -32.37 -24.17
N THR A 5 -8.27 -32.05 -23.22
CA THR A 5 -8.50 -30.91 -22.33
C THR A 5 -7.95 -29.67 -23.03
N PRO A 6 -8.76 -28.64 -23.31
CA PRO A 6 -8.24 -27.38 -23.81
C PRO A 6 -7.39 -26.75 -22.70
N PHE A 7 -6.07 -26.90 -22.79
CA PHE A 7 -5.16 -26.02 -22.08
C PHE A 7 -5.45 -24.62 -22.61
N TYR A 8 -6.15 -23.81 -21.82
CA TYR A 8 -6.21 -22.37 -22.06
C TYR A 8 -4.77 -21.86 -22.03
N THR A 9 -4.14 -21.74 -23.19
CA THR A 9 -2.90 -21.00 -23.32
C THR A 9 -3.28 -19.56 -23.10
N PHE A 10 -3.23 -19.11 -21.84
CA PHE A 10 -3.17 -17.69 -21.56
C PHE A 10 -1.87 -17.21 -22.22
N THR A 11 -1.97 -16.73 -23.46
CA THR A 11 -0.91 -15.93 -24.07
C THR A 11 -0.86 -14.66 -23.23
N PHE A 12 -0.08 -14.69 -22.16
CA PHE A 12 0.27 -13.49 -21.42
C PHE A 12 0.99 -12.60 -22.41
N LYS A 13 0.30 -11.56 -22.88
CA LYS A 13 0.93 -10.51 -23.69
C LYS A 13 1.99 -9.90 -22.79
N TYR A 14 3.25 -10.23 -23.04
CA TYR A 14 4.37 -9.63 -22.34
C TYR A 14 4.29 -8.12 -22.54
N LEU A 15 4.50 -7.39 -21.44
CA LEU A 15 4.47 -5.93 -21.46
C LEU A 15 5.58 -5.44 -22.40
N ASN A 16 5.24 -4.57 -23.34
CA ASN A 16 6.23 -4.00 -24.26
C ASN A 16 7.06 -2.92 -23.53
N GLU A 17 8.28 -2.64 -23.99
CA GLU A 17 9.15 -1.58 -23.41
C GLU A 17 8.43 -0.24 -23.28
N GLN A 18 7.63 0.11 -24.30
CA GLN A 18 6.82 1.33 -24.33
C GLN A 18 5.74 1.34 -23.24
N GLU A 19 5.15 0.18 -22.93
CA GLU A 19 4.15 0.05 -21.88
C GLU A 19 4.81 0.21 -20.50
N VAL A 20 6.03 -0.30 -20.31
CA VAL A 20 6.81 -0.12 -19.07
C VAL A 20 7.17 1.35 -18.84
N ILE A 21 7.63 2.06 -19.88
CA ILE A 21 7.91 3.51 -19.80
C ILE A 21 6.64 4.29 -19.47
N ALA A 22 5.52 3.94 -20.10
CA ALA A 22 4.24 4.58 -19.82
C ALA A 22 3.85 4.42 -18.34
N LEU A 23 4.04 3.23 -17.75
CA LEU A 23 3.81 3.02 -16.31
C LEU A 23 4.75 3.85 -15.44
N GLY A 24 6.05 3.87 -15.76
CA GLY A 24 7.06 4.63 -15.02
C GLY A 24 6.80 6.14 -14.98
N VAL A 25 6.11 6.68 -15.99
CA VAL A 25 5.76 8.11 -16.07
C VAL A 25 4.37 8.40 -15.48
N THR A 26 3.37 7.58 -15.80
CA THR A 26 1.98 7.83 -15.38
C THR A 26 1.78 7.67 -13.88
N LEU A 27 2.40 6.66 -13.26
CA LEU A 27 2.24 6.39 -11.83
C LEU A 27 2.73 7.56 -10.95
N PRO A 28 3.94 8.12 -11.15
CA PRO A 28 4.36 9.31 -10.41
C PRO A 28 3.51 10.55 -10.72
N ILE A 29 3.10 10.77 -11.97
CA ILE A 29 2.26 11.94 -12.32
C ILE A 29 0.92 11.90 -11.56
N VAL A 30 0.26 10.74 -11.56
CA VAL A 30 -0.98 10.54 -10.81
C VAL A 30 -0.72 10.73 -9.31
N GLY A 31 0.39 10.20 -8.79
CA GLY A 31 0.82 10.41 -7.41
C GLY A 31 0.99 11.89 -7.06
N ILE A 32 1.69 12.67 -7.88
CA ILE A 32 1.88 14.13 -7.70
C ILE A 32 0.52 14.84 -7.67
N PHE A 33 -0.38 14.47 -8.58
CA PHE A 33 -1.71 15.07 -8.65
C PHE A 33 -2.55 14.77 -7.40
N ILE A 34 -2.58 13.51 -6.95
CA ILE A 34 -3.32 13.09 -5.75
C ILE A 34 -2.76 13.78 -4.50
N VAL A 35 -1.44 13.83 -4.35
CA VAL A 35 -0.79 14.52 -3.22
C VAL A 35 -1.07 16.02 -3.28
N GLY A 36 -1.03 16.62 -4.47
CA GLY A 36 -1.41 18.01 -4.69
C GLY A 36 -2.86 18.29 -4.25
N LEU A 37 -3.81 17.45 -4.66
CA LEU A 37 -5.20 17.53 -4.24
C LEU A 37 -5.34 17.43 -2.71
N ARG A 38 -4.61 16.52 -2.06
CA ARG A 38 -4.60 16.38 -0.60
C ARG A 38 -4.10 17.66 0.10
N PHE A 39 -3.07 18.30 -0.45
CA PHE A 39 -2.59 19.58 0.09
C PHE A 39 -3.59 20.72 -0.14
N LEU A 40 -4.27 20.74 -1.29
CA LEU A 40 -5.32 21.71 -1.56
C LEU A 40 -6.49 21.54 -0.59
N THR A 41 -7.05 20.34 -0.44
CA THR A 41 -8.16 20.08 0.49
C THR A 41 -7.81 20.48 1.91
N ARG A 42 -6.59 20.17 2.38
CA ARG A 42 -6.09 20.62 3.70
C ARG A 42 -5.99 22.13 3.83
N ARG A 43 -5.54 22.83 2.77
CA ARG A 43 -5.52 24.30 2.75
C ARG A 43 -6.93 24.88 2.81
N LEU A 44 -7.89 24.30 2.07
CA LEU A 44 -9.28 24.71 2.15
C LEU A 44 -9.91 24.44 3.53
N GLN A 45 -9.52 23.34 4.18
CA GLN A 45 -10.01 22.93 5.51
C GLN A 45 -9.28 23.62 6.68
N ASN A 46 -8.31 24.53 6.42
CA ASN A 46 -7.51 25.23 7.43
C ASN A 46 -6.95 24.32 8.55
N THR A 47 -6.68 23.05 8.22
CA THR A 47 -6.22 22.08 9.20
C THR A 47 -4.73 22.26 9.45
N LYS A 48 -4.28 22.12 10.70
CA LYS A 48 -2.86 22.24 11.05
C LYS A 48 -2.04 21.20 10.29
N ARG A 49 -0.89 21.62 9.74
CA ARG A 49 0.06 20.72 9.07
C ARG A 49 0.61 19.72 10.08
N GLY A 50 0.40 18.44 9.82
CA GLY A 50 0.79 17.35 10.71
C GLY A 50 1.99 16.58 10.18
N VAL A 51 2.47 15.63 10.98
CA VAL A 51 3.51 14.65 10.57
C VAL A 51 3.10 13.86 9.32
N ASP A 52 1.80 13.69 9.11
CA ASP A 52 1.20 13.11 7.89
C ASP A 52 1.69 13.75 6.58
N ASP A 53 1.79 15.09 6.54
CA ASP A 53 2.15 15.82 5.32
C ASP A 53 3.61 15.57 4.89
N TRP A 54 4.49 15.29 5.86
CA TRP A 54 5.89 14.93 5.60
C TRP A 54 6.03 13.48 5.15
N LEU A 55 5.23 12.57 5.71
CA LEU A 55 5.23 11.16 5.35
C LEU A 55 4.74 10.95 3.92
N ILE A 56 3.67 11.65 3.50
CA ILE A 56 3.17 11.56 2.13
C ILE A 56 4.16 12.16 1.12
N LEU A 57 4.86 13.25 1.49
CA LEU A 57 5.88 13.85 0.63
C LEU A 57 7.09 12.91 0.47
N SER A 58 7.51 12.26 1.56
CA SER A 58 8.53 11.19 1.52
C SER A 58 8.11 10.07 0.57
N GLY A 59 6.88 9.55 0.71
CA GLY A 59 6.34 8.51 -0.17
C GLY A 59 6.36 8.90 -1.65
N LEU A 60 6.04 10.17 -1.96
CA LEU A 60 6.08 10.70 -3.32
C LEU A 60 7.50 10.70 -3.90
N ILE A 61 8.52 11.05 -3.10
CA ILE A 61 9.92 11.03 -3.53
C ILE A 61 10.34 9.61 -3.91
N TRP A 62 9.98 8.61 -3.09
CA TRP A 62 10.28 7.20 -3.38
C TRP A 62 9.54 6.68 -4.61
N LEU A 63 8.29 7.11 -4.81
CA LEU A 63 7.50 6.79 -6.00
C LEU A 63 8.12 7.35 -7.29
N ILE A 64 8.65 8.57 -7.24
CA ILE A 64 9.40 9.17 -8.38
C ILE A 64 10.69 8.38 -8.63
N GLY A 65 11.41 7.98 -7.58
CA GLY A 65 12.58 7.12 -7.69
C GLY A 65 12.30 5.80 -8.40
N MET A 66 11.18 5.14 -8.06
CA MET A 66 10.72 3.95 -8.79
C MET A 66 10.43 4.23 -10.27
N GLY A 67 9.77 5.36 -10.58
CA GLY A 67 9.49 5.75 -11.96
C GLY A 67 10.77 5.89 -12.80
N ILE A 68 11.81 6.51 -12.24
CA ILE A 68 13.13 6.63 -12.88
C ILE A 68 13.73 5.25 -13.16
N CYS A 69 13.70 4.34 -12.17
CA CYS A 69 14.18 2.98 -12.36
C CYS A 69 13.42 2.22 -13.46
N LEU A 70 12.10 2.43 -13.61
CA LEU A 70 11.34 1.79 -14.69
C LEU A 70 11.74 2.32 -16.07
N ILE A 71 11.98 3.63 -16.19
CA ILE A 71 12.39 4.27 -17.45
C ILE A 71 13.80 3.80 -17.85
N ASP A 72 14.74 3.82 -16.91
CA ASP A 72 16.12 3.35 -17.15
C ASP A 72 16.14 1.85 -17.50
N GLY A 73 15.33 1.05 -16.82
CA GLY A 73 15.25 -0.39 -17.08
C GLY A 73 14.63 -0.70 -18.45
N ALA A 74 13.61 0.05 -18.86
CA ALA A 74 13.02 -0.12 -20.19
C ALA A 74 13.97 0.35 -21.30
N HIS A 75 14.68 1.47 -21.11
CA HIS A 75 15.60 1.98 -22.14
C HIS A 75 16.78 1.02 -22.40
N ASN A 76 17.27 0.34 -21.37
CA ASN A 76 18.38 -0.60 -21.48
C ASN A 76 17.94 -2.04 -21.82
N GLY A 77 16.67 -2.25 -22.17
CA GLY A 77 16.12 -3.55 -22.51
C GLY A 77 16.04 -4.55 -21.35
N ALA A 78 16.12 -4.06 -20.11
CA ALA A 78 16.04 -4.89 -18.91
C ALA A 78 14.57 -5.20 -18.52
N PHE A 79 13.62 -4.32 -18.88
CA PHE A 79 12.20 -4.49 -18.63
C PHE A 79 11.39 -4.32 -19.91
N GLY A 80 10.51 -5.28 -20.20
CA GLY A 80 9.59 -5.23 -21.33
C GLY A 80 10.17 -5.68 -22.68
N SER A 81 11.45 -6.05 -22.73
CA SER A 81 12.07 -6.71 -23.87
C SER A 81 11.98 -8.23 -23.74
N PRO A 82 11.70 -8.98 -24.82
CA PRO A 82 11.79 -10.43 -24.80
C PRO A 82 13.24 -10.84 -24.51
N THR A 83 13.43 -11.72 -23.51
CA THR A 83 14.74 -12.28 -23.19
C THR A 83 15.34 -12.91 -24.46
N THR A 84 16.49 -12.41 -24.92
CA THR A 84 17.15 -13.00 -26.09
C THR A 84 17.55 -14.43 -25.74
N ALA A 85 17.13 -15.39 -26.56
CA ALA A 85 17.55 -16.78 -26.40
C ALA A 85 19.09 -16.87 -26.43
N ALA A 86 19.65 -17.74 -25.60
CA ALA A 86 21.08 -18.00 -25.61
C ALA A 86 21.53 -18.40 -27.02
N PRO A 87 22.69 -17.92 -27.50
CA PRO A 87 23.18 -18.29 -28.83
C PRO A 87 23.34 -19.82 -28.91
N SER A 88 22.83 -20.41 -30.00
CA SER A 88 22.75 -21.87 -30.23
C SER A 88 24.09 -22.60 -30.34
N ASP A 89 25.21 -21.87 -30.25
CA ASP A 89 26.58 -22.39 -30.36
C ASP A 89 27.23 -22.63 -28.98
N LEU A 90 26.51 -22.42 -27.88
CA LEU A 90 27.01 -22.62 -26.52
C LEU A 90 26.80 -24.05 -26.04
N THR A 91 27.75 -24.57 -25.27
CA THR A 91 27.59 -25.85 -24.56
C THR A 91 26.54 -25.72 -23.45
N PRO A 92 25.92 -26.81 -22.95
CA PRO A 92 24.89 -26.75 -21.91
C PRO A 92 25.35 -26.04 -20.62
N GLU A 93 26.64 -26.14 -20.29
CA GLU A 93 27.25 -25.45 -19.15
C GLU A 93 27.46 -23.94 -19.40
N GLU A 94 27.67 -23.54 -20.65
CA GLU A 94 27.83 -22.14 -21.06
C GLU A 94 26.48 -21.45 -21.30
N GLU A 95 25.44 -22.18 -21.73
CA GLU A 95 24.06 -21.70 -21.81
C GLU A 95 23.50 -21.40 -20.42
N GLU A 96 23.78 -22.27 -19.43
CA GLU A 96 23.43 -22.02 -18.03
C GLU A 96 24.20 -20.85 -17.41
N LEU A 97 25.35 -20.44 -17.97
CA LEU A 97 26.15 -19.31 -17.47
C LEU A 97 25.92 -18.03 -18.30
N TYR A 98 25.30 -18.14 -19.46
CA TYR A 98 25.08 -17.02 -20.37
C TYR A 98 24.08 -16.04 -19.78
N THR A 99 24.61 -14.92 -19.29
CA THR A 99 23.82 -13.79 -18.81
C THR A 99 23.94 -12.68 -19.85
N ASP A 100 22.86 -12.38 -20.55
CA ASP A 100 22.83 -11.23 -21.46
C ASP A 100 23.18 -9.96 -20.66
N PRO A 101 24.08 -9.07 -21.13
CA PRO A 101 24.34 -7.78 -20.49
C PRO A 101 23.07 -6.99 -20.12
N SER A 102 21.98 -7.10 -20.89
CA SER A 102 20.68 -6.47 -20.59
C SER A 102 20.07 -7.00 -19.27
N THR A 103 20.15 -8.31 -19.04
CA THR A 103 19.65 -8.97 -17.83
C THR A 103 20.50 -8.63 -16.61
N THR A 104 21.82 -8.51 -16.76
CA THR A 104 22.73 -8.11 -15.67
C THR A 104 22.45 -6.67 -15.21
N PHE A 105 22.18 -5.76 -16.14
CA PHE A 105 21.79 -4.39 -15.80
C PHE A 105 20.43 -4.34 -15.10
N GLY A 106 19.45 -5.10 -15.61
CA GLY A 106 18.14 -5.23 -14.98
C GLY A 106 18.20 -5.69 -13.53
N GLN A 107 19.06 -6.67 -13.22
CA GLN A 107 19.23 -7.15 -11.86
C GLN A 107 19.82 -6.10 -10.91
N LYS A 108 20.79 -5.33 -11.38
CA LYS A 108 21.35 -4.21 -10.59
C LYS A 108 20.31 -3.14 -10.28
N LEU A 109 19.30 -3.00 -11.13
CA LEU A 109 18.20 -2.04 -11.00
C LEU A 109 17.03 -2.58 -10.17
N LYS A 110 16.79 -3.89 -10.18
CA LYS A 110 15.78 -4.54 -9.33
C LYS A 110 16.01 -4.29 -7.84
N PHE A 111 17.26 -4.36 -7.39
CA PHE A 111 17.59 -4.12 -5.97
C PHE A 111 17.16 -2.73 -5.45
N PRO A 112 17.60 -1.60 -6.05
CA PRO A 112 17.14 -0.28 -5.62
C PRO A 112 15.63 -0.08 -5.87
N PHE A 113 15.07 -0.64 -6.94
CA PHE A 113 13.63 -0.60 -7.20
C PHE A 113 12.82 -1.24 -6.06
N GLN A 114 13.21 -2.41 -5.59
CA GLN A 114 12.56 -3.13 -4.50
C GLN A 114 12.70 -2.41 -3.14
N ILE A 115 13.77 -1.64 -2.94
CA ILE A 115 13.88 -0.82 -1.73
C ILE A 115 12.95 0.40 -1.82
N PHE A 116 12.87 1.04 -2.99
CA PHE A 116 12.00 2.19 -3.20
C PHE A 116 10.52 1.82 -3.09
N ILE A 117 10.11 0.64 -3.58
CA ILE A 117 8.71 0.20 -3.47
C ILE A 117 8.27 0.03 -2.01
N ILE A 118 9.11 -0.58 -1.17
CA ILE A 118 8.82 -0.78 0.26
C ILE A 118 8.77 0.54 1.00
N LEU A 119 9.73 1.43 0.74
CA LEU A 119 9.75 2.76 1.35
C LEU A 119 8.53 3.59 0.93
N ALA A 120 8.11 3.49 -0.33
CA ALA A 120 6.90 4.14 -0.82
C ALA A 120 5.66 3.59 -0.12
N TYR A 121 5.46 2.27 -0.11
CA TYR A 121 4.31 1.62 0.51
C TYR A 121 4.22 1.92 2.02
N GLY A 122 5.33 1.80 2.76
CA GLY A 122 5.36 2.16 4.17
C GLY A 122 5.04 3.62 4.45
N SER A 123 5.64 4.54 3.68
CA SER A 123 5.39 5.97 3.85
C SER A 123 3.93 6.33 3.59
N ILE A 124 3.31 5.74 2.57
CA ILE A 124 1.90 5.95 2.21
C ILE A 124 0.98 5.37 3.31
N LYS A 125 1.22 4.15 3.78
CA LYS A 125 0.42 3.52 4.84
C LYS A 125 0.51 4.29 6.16
N LEU A 126 1.71 4.72 6.55
CA LEU A 126 1.92 5.55 7.73
C LEU A 126 1.21 6.90 7.62
N SER A 127 1.20 7.51 6.43
CA SER A 127 0.43 8.73 6.15
C SER A 127 -1.08 8.48 6.36
N ILE A 128 -1.65 7.41 5.80
CA ILE A 128 -3.07 7.10 5.97
C ILE A 128 -3.44 6.88 7.44
N VAL A 129 -2.64 6.12 8.19
CA VAL A 129 -2.90 5.88 9.63
C VAL A 129 -2.79 7.17 10.44
N ALA A 130 -1.79 8.01 10.17
CA ALA A 130 -1.64 9.31 10.83
C ALA A 130 -2.82 10.26 10.52
N PHE A 131 -3.37 10.18 9.31
CA PHE A 131 -4.56 10.93 8.92
C PHE A 131 -5.81 10.45 9.66
N TYR A 132 -6.03 9.13 9.76
CA TYR A 132 -7.13 8.58 10.54
C TYR A 132 -7.02 8.93 12.03
N HIS A 133 -5.81 8.90 12.58
CA HIS A 133 -5.58 9.33 13.96
C HIS A 133 -6.01 10.79 14.18
N GLN A 134 -5.67 11.70 13.25
CA GLN A 134 -6.08 13.12 13.34
C GLN A 134 -7.59 13.34 13.22
N ILE A 135 -8.29 12.55 12.39
CA ILE A 135 -9.74 12.69 12.18
C ILE A 135 -10.53 12.16 13.38
N PHE A 136 -10.20 10.98 13.87
CA PHE A 136 -11.02 10.28 14.86
C PHE A 136 -10.64 10.61 16.31
N VAL A 137 -9.41 11.07 16.58
CA VAL A 137 -9.01 11.49 17.93
C VAL A 137 -9.44 12.93 18.19
N VAL A 138 -10.76 13.12 18.33
CA VAL A 138 -11.38 14.36 18.82
C VAL A 138 -11.64 14.28 20.34
N SER A 139 -11.77 13.07 20.88
CA SER A 139 -12.00 12.78 22.31
C SER A 139 -10.80 12.07 22.95
N LYS A 140 -10.49 12.40 24.22
CA LYS A 140 -9.31 11.96 25.00
C LYS A 140 -9.33 10.49 25.44
N ASP A 141 -9.91 9.59 24.64
CA ASP A 141 -9.99 8.18 24.98
C ASP A 141 -8.64 7.50 24.71
N ASP A 142 -7.93 7.17 25.80
CA ASP A 142 -6.56 6.66 25.76
C ASP A 142 -6.43 5.32 25.00
N VAL A 143 -7.52 4.54 24.93
CA VAL A 143 -7.56 3.25 24.22
C VAL A 143 -7.41 3.44 22.71
N PHE A 144 -8.16 4.36 22.10
CA PHE A 144 -8.09 4.57 20.64
C PHE A 144 -6.75 5.15 20.22
N ASN A 145 -6.24 6.11 20.99
CA ASN A 145 -4.90 6.66 20.76
C ASN A 145 -3.82 5.57 20.81
N ARG A 146 -3.97 4.59 21.72
CA ARG A 146 -3.05 3.46 21.84
C ARG A 146 -3.15 2.51 20.64
N VAL A 147 -4.34 2.23 20.12
CA VAL A 147 -4.53 1.39 18.92
C VAL A 147 -3.82 2.00 17.72
N PHE A 148 -4.05 3.28 17.40
CA PHE A 148 -3.38 3.94 16.27
C PHE A 148 -1.86 3.97 16.41
N LYS A 149 -1.33 4.18 17.62
CA LYS A 149 0.11 4.12 17.90
C LYS A 149 0.67 2.71 17.68
N ILE A 150 -0.03 1.67 18.13
CA ILE A 150 0.36 0.27 17.92
C ILE A 150 0.37 -0.04 16.41
N SER A 151 -0.68 0.32 15.67
CA SER A 151 -0.76 0.07 14.23
C SER A 151 0.34 0.82 13.46
N THR A 152 0.65 2.05 13.86
CA THR A 152 1.78 2.82 13.30
C THR A 152 3.11 2.08 13.55
N ALA A 153 3.31 1.55 14.77
CA ALA A 153 4.51 0.79 15.11
C ALA A 153 4.61 -0.54 14.33
N ILE A 154 3.49 -1.22 14.11
CA ILE A 154 3.42 -2.47 13.32
C ILE A 154 3.83 -2.19 11.87
N ILE A 155 3.27 -1.16 11.22
CA ILE A 155 3.59 -0.83 9.82
C ILE A 155 5.06 -0.38 9.68
N PHE A 156 5.57 0.38 10.65
CA PHE A 156 6.97 0.78 10.66
C PHE A 156 7.91 -0.43 10.85
N LEU A 157 7.58 -1.33 11.77
CA LEU A 157 8.36 -2.55 11.98
C LEU A 157 8.29 -3.47 10.76
N TRP A 158 7.13 -3.57 10.10
CA TRP A 158 6.94 -4.30 8.85
C TRP A 158 7.86 -3.77 7.76
N THR A 159 7.87 -2.46 7.51
CA THR A 159 8.73 -1.86 6.48
C THR A 159 10.20 -2.09 6.76
N VAL A 160 10.62 -1.90 8.01
CA VAL A 160 12.01 -2.15 8.42
C VAL A 160 12.35 -3.63 8.22
N ALA A 161 11.50 -4.56 8.65
CA ALA A 161 11.73 -6.00 8.51
C ALA A 161 11.91 -6.43 7.04
N PHE A 162 11.07 -5.94 6.12
CA PHE A 162 11.20 -6.28 4.70
C PHE A 162 12.43 -5.67 4.04
N ILE A 163 12.83 -4.45 4.45
CA ILE A 163 14.11 -3.86 4.01
C ILE A 163 15.27 -4.75 4.46
N PHE A 164 15.25 -5.22 5.71
CA PHE A 164 16.27 -6.14 6.21
C PHE A 164 16.26 -7.47 5.42
N ILE A 165 15.09 -8.05 5.16
CA ILE A 165 14.98 -9.29 4.37
C ILE A 165 15.64 -9.12 2.99
N ILE A 166 15.39 -8.01 2.29
CA ILE A 166 15.97 -7.78 0.95
C ILE A 166 17.47 -7.49 0.99
N ILE A 167 17.94 -6.80 2.03
CA ILE A 167 19.38 -6.55 2.20
C ILE A 167 20.12 -7.87 2.49
N PHE A 168 19.51 -8.76 3.28
CA PHE A 168 20.09 -10.02 3.74
C PHE A 168 19.61 -11.26 2.97
N ASP A 169 18.97 -11.06 1.82
CA ASP A 169 18.29 -12.13 1.07
C ASP A 169 19.28 -13.22 0.61
N CYS A 170 20.52 -12.82 0.31
CA CYS A 170 21.62 -13.71 -0.06
C CYS A 170 22.63 -13.92 1.10
N GLY A 171 22.23 -13.65 2.34
CA GLY A 171 23.04 -13.83 3.55
C GLY A 171 24.14 -12.78 3.76
N MET A 172 25.32 -13.20 4.26
CA MET A 172 26.48 -12.33 4.57
C MET A 172 27.20 -11.82 3.30
N ALA A 173 26.84 -12.33 2.12
CA ALA A 173 27.42 -11.94 0.84
C ALA A 173 26.57 -10.82 0.19
N VAL A 174 26.43 -9.69 0.88
CA VAL A 174 25.66 -8.51 0.41
C VAL A 174 26.13 -8.01 -0.97
N TRP A 175 27.40 -8.25 -1.31
CA TRP A 175 27.98 -7.88 -2.59
C TRP A 175 27.57 -8.78 -3.76
N GLU A 176 27.24 -10.04 -3.51
CA GLU A 176 26.84 -11.00 -4.55
C GLU A 176 25.40 -10.78 -5.01
N ASN A 177 24.61 -10.00 -4.25
CA ASN A 177 23.27 -9.55 -4.68
C ASN A 177 23.32 -8.71 -5.97
N ARG A 178 24.49 -8.17 -6.34
CA ARG A 178 24.71 -7.45 -7.62
C ARG A 178 25.27 -8.33 -8.73
N GLY A 179 25.35 -9.65 -8.50
CA GLY A 179 25.86 -10.66 -9.44
C GLY A 179 24.80 -11.19 -10.41
N SER A 180 25.21 -12.15 -11.26
CA SER A 180 24.37 -12.78 -12.30
C SER A 180 23.18 -13.58 -11.74
N THR A 181 22.11 -13.72 -12.54
CA THR A 181 20.84 -14.44 -12.23
C THR A 181 21.04 -15.86 -11.74
N ILE A 182 22.07 -16.54 -12.24
CA ILE A 182 22.33 -17.94 -11.89
C ILE A 182 22.96 -18.04 -10.49
N VAL A 183 23.78 -17.06 -10.09
CA VAL A 183 24.34 -16.99 -8.73
C VAL A 183 23.25 -16.60 -7.73
N GLN A 184 22.35 -15.68 -8.11
CA GLN A 184 21.18 -15.33 -7.29
C GLN A 184 20.24 -16.52 -7.09
N LEU A 185 19.90 -17.28 -8.13
CA LEU A 185 19.04 -18.47 -7.99
C LEU A 185 19.67 -19.57 -7.13
N LYS A 186 21.01 -19.70 -7.15
CA LYS A 186 21.73 -20.76 -6.44
C LYS A 186 22.01 -20.44 -4.97
N TYR A 187 22.22 -19.17 -4.63
CA TYR A 187 22.57 -18.74 -3.27
C TYR A 187 21.46 -17.94 -2.57
N CYS A 188 20.50 -17.41 -3.32
CA CYS A 188 19.43 -16.53 -2.85
C CYS A 188 18.08 -17.25 -3.00
N ALA A 189 17.86 -18.31 -2.21
CA ALA A 189 16.63 -19.10 -2.25
C ALA A 189 15.40 -18.33 -1.71
N ILE A 190 15.61 -17.25 -0.95
CA ILE A 190 14.56 -16.52 -0.24
C ILE A 190 13.96 -15.39 -1.10
N GLY A 191 14.62 -14.95 -2.18
CA GLY A 191 14.18 -13.79 -2.96
C GLY A 191 12.80 -13.91 -3.58
N PHE A 192 12.51 -15.02 -4.26
CA PHE A 192 11.16 -15.25 -4.78
C PHE A 192 10.13 -15.36 -3.65
N ILE A 193 10.48 -16.02 -2.55
CA ILE A 193 9.58 -16.21 -1.40
C ILE A 193 9.31 -14.86 -0.72
N SER A 194 10.30 -13.97 -0.64
CA SER A 194 10.18 -12.66 -0.01
C SER A 194 9.33 -11.70 -0.86
N GLU A 195 9.42 -11.76 -2.19
CA GLU A 195 8.54 -11.01 -3.10
C GLU A 195 7.06 -11.43 -2.94
N TYR A 196 6.79 -12.74 -2.93
CA TYR A 196 5.42 -13.24 -2.68
C TYR A 196 4.95 -12.90 -1.26
N GLY A 197 5.81 -13.04 -0.26
CA GLY A 197 5.50 -12.69 1.13
C GLY A 197 5.20 -11.20 1.29
N LEU A 198 5.95 -10.34 0.60
CA LEU A 198 5.70 -8.91 0.55
C LEU A 198 4.35 -8.63 -0.09
N ALA A 199 4.04 -9.20 -1.26
CA ALA A 199 2.76 -8.96 -1.94
C ALA A 199 1.55 -9.44 -1.10
N ILE A 200 1.66 -10.61 -0.47
CA ILE A 200 0.58 -11.14 0.37
C ILE A 200 0.40 -10.30 1.64
N SER A 201 1.48 -9.95 2.33
CA SER A 201 1.39 -9.16 3.56
C SER A 201 0.95 -7.72 3.29
N ASP A 202 1.37 -7.13 2.18
CA ASP A 202 0.93 -5.81 1.72
C ASP A 202 -0.59 -5.79 1.49
N PHE A 203 -1.11 -6.84 0.83
CA PHE A 203 -2.55 -7.01 0.64
C PHE A 203 -3.31 -7.16 1.96
N LEU A 204 -2.76 -7.88 2.95
CA LEU A 204 -3.37 -8.00 4.27
C LEU A 204 -3.42 -6.65 5.01
N ASP A 205 -2.34 -5.88 4.93
CA ASP A 205 -2.27 -4.54 5.53
C ASP A 205 -3.26 -3.57 4.86
N ASP A 206 -3.44 -3.69 3.54
CA ASP A 206 -4.41 -2.88 2.78
C ASP A 206 -5.87 -3.19 3.14
N ILE A 207 -6.15 -4.40 3.64
CA ILE A 207 -7.45 -4.74 4.22
C ILE A 207 -7.53 -4.26 5.67
N TYR A 208 -6.46 -4.41 6.45
CA TYR A 208 -6.42 -4.07 7.86
C TYR A 208 -6.59 -2.56 8.11
N ILE A 209 -5.91 -1.69 7.33
CA ILE A 209 -5.92 -0.23 7.54
C ILE A 209 -7.34 0.37 7.40
N PRO A 210 -8.15 0.04 6.38
CA PRO A 210 -9.54 0.51 6.27
C PRO A 210 -10.48 -0.07 7.34
N LEU A 211 -10.21 -1.27 7.87
CA LEU A 211 -11.03 -1.87 8.93
C LEU A 211 -10.84 -1.18 10.29
N LEU A 212 -9.68 -0.55 10.51
CA LEU A 212 -9.30 0.10 11.76
C LEU A 212 -10.30 1.20 12.23
N PRO A 213 -10.82 2.11 11.37
CA PRO A 213 -11.84 3.09 11.76
C PRO A 213 -13.28 2.57 11.83
N LEU A 214 -13.64 1.44 11.20
CA LEU A 214 -15.03 0.93 11.16
C LEU A 214 -15.69 0.67 12.53
N PRO A 215 -15.04 0.00 13.51
CA PRO A 215 -15.66 -0.23 14.81
C PRO A 215 -15.93 1.07 15.59
N ILE A 216 -15.22 2.16 15.26
CA ILE A 216 -15.44 3.49 15.86
C ILE A 216 -16.74 4.09 15.34
N ILE A 217 -16.97 3.97 14.02
CA ILE A 217 -18.15 4.53 13.36
C ILE A 217 -19.41 3.79 13.80
N THR A 218 -19.39 2.46 13.92
CA THR A 218 -20.58 1.72 14.35
C THR A 218 -20.96 2.04 15.79
N CYS A 219 -19.99 2.20 16.71
CA CYS A 219 -20.29 2.65 18.07
C CYS A 219 -20.78 4.10 18.13
N THR A 220 -20.14 5.03 17.43
CA THR A 220 -20.57 6.44 17.44
C THR A 220 -21.91 6.65 16.75
N VAL A 221 -22.17 5.98 15.63
CA VAL A 221 -23.48 6.00 14.96
C VAL A 221 -24.54 5.31 15.81
N CYS A 222 -24.26 4.18 16.46
CA CYS A 222 -25.20 3.57 17.42
C CYS A 222 -25.51 4.48 18.60
N VAL A 223 -24.51 5.16 19.17
CA VAL A 223 -24.71 6.09 20.28
C VAL A 223 -25.49 7.32 19.83
N GLN A 224 -25.17 7.90 18.67
CA GLN A 224 -25.90 9.05 18.13
C GLN A 224 -27.35 8.68 17.78
N HIS A 225 -27.56 7.52 17.17
CA HIS A 225 -28.89 6.99 16.86
C HIS A 225 -29.69 6.68 18.13
N SER A 226 -29.05 6.16 19.18
CA SER A 226 -29.68 5.96 20.49
C SER A 226 -30.05 7.30 21.16
N LEU A 227 -29.19 8.30 21.07
CA LEU A 227 -29.46 9.64 21.61
C LEU A 227 -30.57 10.36 20.84
N ASP A 228 -30.60 10.27 19.52
CA ASP A 228 -31.68 10.85 18.71
C ASP A 228 -33.02 10.13 18.97
N ASN A 229 -33.03 8.80 19.09
CA ASN A 229 -34.24 8.05 19.48
C ASN A 229 -34.72 8.43 20.89
N THR A 230 -33.80 8.56 21.83
CA THR A 230 -34.14 8.98 23.20
C THR A 230 -34.68 10.41 23.19
N LYS A 231 -34.08 11.32 22.41
CA LYS A 231 -34.51 12.72 22.30
C LYS A 231 -35.88 12.85 21.60
N SER A 232 -36.18 12.01 20.60
CA SER A 232 -37.51 11.95 19.99
C SER A 232 -38.55 11.41 20.96
N ASP A 233 -38.22 10.39 21.78
CA ASP A 233 -39.12 9.86 22.80
C ASP A 233 -39.38 10.87 23.93
N TRP A 234 -38.37 11.66 24.32
CA TRP A 234 -38.57 12.77 25.27
C TRP A 234 -39.46 13.88 24.69
N LEU A 235 -39.31 14.21 23.41
CA LEU A 235 -40.13 15.24 22.75
C LEU A 235 -41.57 14.77 22.51
N LEU A 236 -41.79 13.49 22.22
CA LEU A 236 -43.13 12.89 22.12
C LEU A 236 -43.80 12.80 23.50
N ASN A 237 -43.09 12.33 24.54
CA ASN A 237 -43.64 12.28 25.90
C ASN A 237 -43.88 13.67 26.50
N THR A 238 -43.08 14.69 26.18
CA THR A 238 -43.35 16.07 26.63
C THR A 238 -44.44 16.77 25.81
N ALA A 239 -44.67 16.36 24.55
CA ALA A 239 -45.81 16.83 23.77
C ALA A 239 -47.13 16.19 24.26
N ASP A 240 -47.14 14.90 24.59
CA ASP A 240 -48.30 14.22 25.20
C ASP A 240 -48.55 14.71 26.63
N MET A 241 -47.51 14.96 27.43
CA MET A 241 -47.69 15.53 28.78
C MET A 241 -48.16 16.99 28.75
N LYS A 242 -47.83 17.76 27.70
CA LYS A 242 -48.44 19.09 27.47
C LYS A 242 -49.86 19.02 26.92
N ALA A 243 -50.25 17.96 26.22
CA ALA A 243 -51.63 17.75 25.80
C ALA A 243 -52.53 17.32 26.98
N SER A 244 -52.00 16.55 27.93
CA SER A 244 -52.73 16.16 29.15
C SER A 244 -52.80 17.27 30.21
N ILE A 245 -51.79 18.15 30.32
CA ILE A 245 -51.82 19.27 31.29
C ILE A 245 -52.77 20.41 30.86
N ILE A 246 -53.20 20.48 29.59
CA ILE A 246 -54.17 21.50 29.14
C ILE A 246 -55.63 21.02 29.28
N PHE A 247 -55.89 19.73 29.54
CA PHE A 247 -57.25 19.18 29.69
C PHE A 247 -57.65 18.84 31.13
N GLU A 248 -56.77 19.05 32.11
CA GLU A 248 -57.01 18.68 33.52
C GLU A 248 -57.02 19.91 34.44
N GLU A 249 -57.58 21.04 33.97
CA GLU A 249 -57.79 22.25 34.78
C GLU A 249 -59.16 22.93 34.50
N GLU A 250 -60.18 22.17 34.09
CA GLU A 250 -61.52 22.75 33.83
C GLU A 250 -62.77 22.00 34.31
N ASP A 251 -62.71 20.85 35.00
CA ASP A 251 -63.95 20.23 35.53
C ASP A 251 -63.71 19.38 36.80
N CYS A 252 -64.10 19.92 37.96
CA CYS A 252 -64.77 19.22 39.08
C CYS A 252 -65.01 20.20 40.25
N ASP A 253 -66.11 20.95 40.16
CA ASP A 253 -67.02 21.24 41.29
C ASP A 253 -68.25 20.32 41.12
#